data_AF-A0A7K4B565-F1
#
_entry.id   AF-A0A7K4B565-F1
#
_cell.length_a   1.000
_cell.length_b   1.000
_cell.length_c   1.000
_cell.angle_alpha   90.00
_cell.angle_beta   90.00
_cell.angle_gamma   90.00
#
_symmetry.space_group_name_H-M   'P 1'
#
loop_
_entity.id
_entity.type
_entity.pdbx_description
1 polymer ?
#
loop_
_entity_poly.entity_id
_entity_poly.type
_entity_poly.pdbx_seq_one_letter_code
_entity_poly.pdbx_strand_id
1 'polypeptide(L)'
;LDLNLEEKQTQPPPRYSQSKLIQVMEELGLGTKSTRHEVIQKLISRKYIEGNPLRPTLVGKAVTESLEAHASTITRPDMTQKLEQAMEAIKIRDKSRDGVIDDSRKMLHQVFDELEPNEAVIGQEIMDQTDEELTLGPCPVCGNDLRIRRKGGSQFIGCNGYPDCTFNISLPGTMWGSAVRTKNVCEIHKLFHVSLIAKGSRPWEMGCPLCQLIEQQKEHYAKMPSMTEQMQQTLLDCKIYSLYEVSRMEPEALAKKTGINKKLADRLIQEANEVLSFIRKRSECKKFMKQFVPPKRGRSHTKVMNGFSDSGINFIEDVALASVDTLKKTGLSIEEAETLKTEAIALVAKNQLKDMGVSTVSLKRYQEAGFLTPEDILLAHPAYLSLKAGISIDTVTKHVSLIAEALGRPEPEKISKKALETGKNELTGLHGVGDSTLENLYKAGIYDKKTLAAADAAKAAMLSGLSKDHVKKLQAASGI
;
A
#
# COMPACT_ATOMS: atom_id res chain seq x y z
N LEU A 1 -26.86 -31.58 41.23
CA LEU A 1 -26.35 -30.20 41.40
C LEU A 1 -24.97 -30.17 40.76
N ASP A 2 -24.87 -29.68 39.53
CA ASP A 2 -23.59 -29.44 38.87
C ASP A 2 -22.97 -28.18 39.48
N LEU A 3 -21.89 -28.34 40.24
CA LEU A 3 -21.12 -27.25 40.81
C LEU A 3 -19.99 -26.90 39.86
N ASN A 4 -20.10 -25.74 39.22
CA ASN A 4 -19.08 -25.21 38.32
C ASN A 4 -18.14 -24.29 39.11
N LEU A 5 -16.90 -24.71 39.32
CA LEU A 5 -15.86 -23.93 39.99
C LEU A 5 -15.14 -23.05 38.96
N GLU A 6 -15.39 -21.74 38.99
CA GLU A 6 -14.71 -20.76 38.13
C GLU A 6 -13.51 -20.15 38.85
N GLU A 7 -12.32 -20.34 38.27
CA GLU A 7 -11.13 -19.61 38.67
C GLU A 7 -11.18 -18.18 38.10
N LYS A 8 -11.08 -17.17 38.96
CA LYS A 8 -11.05 -15.74 38.58
C LYS A 8 -9.80 -15.08 39.12
N GLN A 9 -9.24 -14.15 38.35
CA GLN A 9 -8.15 -13.28 38.77
C GLN A 9 -8.67 -11.86 39.01
N THR A 10 -8.01 -11.12 39.89
CA THR A 10 -8.26 -9.69 40.06
C THR A 10 -7.92 -8.95 38.78
N GLN A 11 -8.87 -8.15 38.30
CA GLN A 11 -8.62 -7.32 37.12
C GLN A 11 -8.00 -5.99 37.54
N PRO A 12 -6.99 -5.49 36.80
CA PRO A 12 -6.46 -4.16 37.05
C PRO A 12 -7.52 -3.09 36.79
N PRO A 13 -7.37 -1.88 37.37
CA PRO A 13 -8.27 -0.77 37.09
C PRO A 13 -8.42 -0.53 35.58
N PRO A 14 -9.65 -0.32 35.08
CA PRO A 14 -9.88 -0.06 33.67
C PRO A 14 -9.25 1.27 33.27
N ARG A 15 -8.65 1.31 32.08
CA ARG A 15 -8.11 2.56 31.52
C ARG A 15 -9.21 3.58 31.29
N TYR A 16 -8.86 4.86 31.34
CA TYR A 16 -9.80 5.93 31.07
C TYR A 16 -10.28 5.91 29.61
N SER A 17 -11.60 5.89 29.44
CA SER A 17 -12.22 6.33 28.19
C SER A 17 -12.11 7.85 28.08
N GLN A 18 -12.34 8.40 26.89
CA GLN A 18 -12.38 9.85 26.71
C GLN A 18 -13.42 10.51 27.64
N SER A 19 -14.61 9.91 27.76
CA SER A 19 -15.66 10.39 28.66
C SER A 19 -15.25 10.33 30.12
N LYS A 20 -14.60 9.24 30.56
CA LYS A 20 -14.13 9.12 31.95
C LYS A 20 -13.01 10.10 32.25
N LEU A 21 -12.11 10.36 31.30
CA LEU A 21 -11.06 11.37 31.46
C LEU A 21 -11.66 12.78 31.56
N ILE A 22 -12.69 13.11 30.75
CA ILE A 22 -13.40 14.39 30.86
C ILE A 22 -14.04 14.55 32.23
N GLN A 23 -14.65 13.49 32.78
CA GLN A 23 -15.22 13.50 34.12
C GLN A 23 -14.14 13.74 35.19
N VAL A 24 -12.99 13.08 35.08
CA VAL A 24 -11.87 13.29 36.03
C VAL A 24 -11.34 14.72 35.92
N MET A 25 -11.19 15.26 34.71
CA MET A 25 -10.81 16.66 34.50
C MET A 25 -11.82 17.62 35.13
N GLU A 26 -13.12 17.31 35.05
CA GLU A 26 -14.18 18.10 35.70
C GLU A 26 -14.09 18.08 37.22
N GLU A 27 -13.94 16.89 37.80
CA GLU A 27 -13.78 16.69 39.25
C GLU A 27 -12.55 17.42 39.79
N LEU A 28 -11.48 17.49 39.00
CA LEU A 28 -10.24 18.22 39.33
C LEU A 28 -10.28 19.72 38.98
N GLY A 29 -11.37 20.21 38.37
CA GLY A 29 -11.49 21.61 37.95
C GLY A 29 -10.53 22.02 36.82
N LEU A 30 -10.17 21.08 35.95
CA LEU A 30 -9.26 21.26 34.82
C LEU A 30 -10.04 21.52 33.53
N GLY A 31 -9.94 22.74 33.02
CA GLY A 31 -10.64 23.15 31.82
C GLY A 31 -12.15 23.32 32.02
N THR A 32 -12.76 24.01 31.08
CA THR A 32 -14.20 24.24 30.96
C THR A 32 -14.88 23.17 30.08
N LYS A 33 -16.22 23.15 30.10
CA LYS A 33 -17.03 22.24 29.27
C LYS A 33 -16.65 22.27 27.77
N SER A 34 -16.25 23.43 27.26
CA SER A 34 -15.85 23.63 25.85
C SER A 34 -14.40 23.25 25.55
N THR A 35 -13.49 23.29 26.53
CA THR A 35 -12.04 23.13 26.30
C THR A 35 -11.52 21.72 26.57
N ARG A 36 -12.15 20.93 27.45
CA ARG A 36 -11.69 19.57 27.80
C ARG A 36 -11.54 18.65 26.58
N HIS A 37 -12.49 18.70 25.65
CA HIS A 37 -12.43 17.91 24.41
C HIS A 37 -11.23 18.30 23.54
N GLU A 38 -10.97 19.61 23.41
CA GLU A 38 -9.87 20.14 22.63
C GLU A 38 -8.51 19.80 23.25
N VAL A 39 -8.38 19.88 24.57
CA VAL A 39 -7.17 19.48 25.30
C VAL A 39 -6.84 18.01 25.03
N ILE A 40 -7.82 17.12 25.14
CA ILE A 40 -7.60 15.69 24.85
C ILE A 40 -7.18 15.49 23.39
N GLN A 41 -7.83 16.20 22.44
CA GLN A 41 -7.44 16.12 21.03
C GLN A 41 -6.01 16.63 20.78
N LYS A 42 -5.58 17.69 21.49
CA LYS A 42 -4.20 18.19 21.42
C LYS A 42 -3.19 17.17 21.97
N LEU A 43 -3.51 16.48 23.06
CA LEU A 43 -2.64 15.41 23.59
C LEU A 43 -2.50 14.24 22.61
N ILE A 44 -3.58 13.89 21.88
CA ILE A 44 -3.56 12.87 20.83
C ILE A 44 -2.74 13.34 19.61
N SER A 45 -3.00 14.55 19.12
CA SER A 45 -2.32 15.07 17.92
C SER A 45 -0.83 15.27 18.12
N ARG A 46 -0.41 15.65 19.34
CA ARG A 46 0.99 15.74 19.77
C ARG A 46 1.61 14.38 20.17
N LYS A 47 0.84 13.29 20.10
CA LYS A 47 1.28 11.93 20.41
C LYS A 47 1.79 11.73 21.85
N TYR A 48 1.23 12.43 22.83
CA TYR A 48 1.48 12.13 24.25
C TYR A 48 0.55 11.03 24.77
N ILE A 49 -0.63 10.89 24.18
CA ILE A 49 -1.56 9.79 24.45
C ILE A 49 -2.07 9.22 23.13
N GLU A 50 -2.49 7.97 23.13
CA GLU A 50 -3.02 7.29 21.96
C GLU A 50 -4.09 6.25 22.32
N GLY A 51 -4.80 5.76 21.29
CA GLY A 51 -5.77 4.68 21.42
C GLY A 51 -7.12 5.10 22.03
N ASN A 52 -8.00 4.12 22.15
CA ASN A 52 -9.28 4.22 22.85
C ASN A 52 -9.51 2.84 23.46
N PRO A 53 -9.56 2.59 24.78
CA PRO A 53 -9.39 3.59 25.85
C PRO A 53 -7.99 4.20 25.78
N LEU A 54 -7.86 5.41 26.33
CA LEU A 54 -6.65 6.22 26.21
C LEU A 54 -5.49 5.57 26.97
N ARG A 55 -4.29 5.61 26.38
CA ARG A 55 -3.03 5.22 27.03
C ARG A 55 -1.95 6.27 26.76
N PRO A 56 -1.06 6.55 27.74
CA PRO A 56 0.14 7.34 27.49
C PRO A 56 1.05 6.69 26.43
N THR A 57 1.67 7.49 25.59
CA THR A 57 2.81 7.05 24.76
C THR A 57 4.09 7.07 25.61
N LEU A 58 5.18 6.54 25.06
CA LEU A 58 6.48 6.57 25.75
C LEU A 58 6.94 8.02 25.97
N VAL A 59 6.82 8.85 24.94
CA VAL A 59 7.11 10.29 25.04
C VAL A 59 6.22 10.96 26.09
N GLY A 60 4.92 10.62 26.12
CA GLY A 60 4.00 11.15 27.12
C GLY A 60 4.41 10.80 28.55
N LYS A 61 4.79 9.54 28.80
CA LYS A 61 5.30 9.12 30.11
C LYS A 61 6.59 9.83 30.47
N ALA A 62 7.57 9.84 29.56
CA ALA A 62 8.88 10.42 29.84
C ALA A 62 8.80 11.91 30.15
N VAL A 63 7.97 12.65 29.41
CA VAL A 63 7.70 14.06 29.70
C VAL A 63 7.00 14.21 31.06
N THR A 64 5.98 13.41 31.38
CA THR A 64 5.28 13.52 32.67
C THR A 64 6.18 13.18 33.85
N GLU A 65 6.90 12.06 33.80
CA GLU A 65 7.78 11.60 34.88
C GLU A 65 8.93 12.57 35.14
N SER A 66 9.56 13.09 34.08
CA SER A 66 10.66 14.07 34.22
C SER A 66 10.16 15.42 34.76
N LEU A 67 9.01 15.91 34.29
CA LEU A 67 8.40 17.13 34.83
C LEU A 67 7.92 16.95 36.28
N GLU A 68 7.41 15.77 36.66
CA GLU A 68 7.05 15.47 38.06
C GLU A 68 8.27 15.49 38.99
N ALA A 69 9.43 15.02 38.51
CA ALA A 69 10.67 14.99 39.28
C ALA A 69 11.28 16.38 39.49
N HIS A 70 11.24 17.24 38.47
CA HIS A 70 12.03 18.49 38.44
C HIS A 70 11.21 19.78 38.42
N ALA A 71 9.91 19.72 38.08
CA ALA A 71 9.03 20.88 37.96
C ALA A 71 7.58 20.54 38.35
N SER A 72 7.41 19.90 39.52
CA SER A 72 6.13 19.33 39.96
C SER A 72 4.96 20.33 40.02
N THR A 73 5.25 21.64 40.15
CA THR A 73 4.23 22.69 40.20
C THR A 73 3.38 22.73 38.92
N ILE A 74 3.97 22.46 37.75
CA ILE A 74 3.24 22.50 36.46
C ILE A 74 2.45 21.21 36.19
N THR A 75 2.83 20.08 36.79
CA THR A 75 2.17 18.78 36.56
C THR A 75 0.96 18.55 37.46
N ARG A 76 0.87 19.30 38.57
CA ARG A 76 -0.23 19.19 39.52
C ARG A 76 -1.49 19.94 39.06
N PRO A 77 -2.70 19.42 39.34
CA PRO A 77 -3.96 20.08 38.98
C PRO A 77 -4.14 21.47 39.59
N ASP A 78 -3.54 21.70 40.77
CA ASP A 78 -3.77 22.87 41.62
C ASP A 78 -3.53 24.21 40.91
N MET A 79 -2.45 24.34 40.15
CA MET A 79 -2.12 25.58 39.43
C MET A 79 -3.14 25.88 38.33
N THR A 80 -3.47 24.86 37.52
CA THR A 80 -4.43 25.01 36.42
C THR A 80 -5.83 25.31 36.96
N GLN A 81 -6.23 24.64 38.05
CA GLN A 81 -7.51 24.89 38.70
C GLN A 81 -7.61 26.34 39.21
N LYS A 82 -6.55 26.88 39.81
CA LYS A 82 -6.51 28.29 40.24
C LYS A 82 -6.68 29.26 39.08
N LEU A 83 -6.08 28.98 37.93
CA LEU A 83 -6.24 29.80 36.72
C LEU A 83 -7.69 29.77 36.22
N GLU A 84 -8.33 28.60 36.18
CA GLU A 84 -9.75 28.46 35.80
C GLU A 84 -10.68 29.22 36.76
N GLN A 85 -10.45 29.11 38.07
CA GLN A 85 -11.20 29.86 39.08
C GLN A 85 -11.02 31.37 38.92
N ALA A 86 -9.80 31.83 38.63
CA ALA A 86 -9.54 33.24 38.39
C ALA A 86 -10.25 33.77 37.13
N MET A 87 -10.34 32.97 36.06
CA MET A 87 -11.11 33.32 34.87
C MET A 87 -12.62 33.42 35.16
N GLU A 88 -13.17 32.51 35.97
CA GLU A 88 -14.58 32.60 36.38
C GLU A 88 -14.82 33.82 37.27
N ALA A 89 -13.89 34.17 38.17
CA ALA A 89 -13.97 35.37 38.99
C ALA A 89 -14.00 36.66 38.15
N ILE A 90 -13.27 36.72 37.02
CA ILE A 90 -13.37 37.84 36.07
C ILE A 90 -14.78 37.90 35.45
N LYS A 91 -15.31 36.74 35.03
CA LYS A 91 -16.61 36.64 34.36
C LYS A 91 -17.76 37.11 35.26
N ILE A 92 -17.71 36.83 36.56
CA ILE A 92 -18.69 37.33 37.55
C ILE A 92 -18.35 38.71 38.12
N ARG A 93 -17.27 39.36 37.62
CA ARG A 93 -16.77 40.68 38.05
C ARG A 93 -16.32 40.76 39.51
N ASP A 94 -15.91 39.63 40.09
CA ASP A 94 -15.34 39.53 41.45
C ASP A 94 -13.86 39.89 41.48
N LYS A 95 -13.12 39.62 40.40
CA LYS A 95 -11.71 40.04 40.22
C LYS A 95 -11.50 40.88 38.97
N SER A 96 -10.56 41.82 39.05
CA SER A 96 -10.12 42.60 37.89
C SER A 96 -9.27 41.76 36.94
N ARG A 97 -9.41 42.01 35.64
CA ARG A 97 -8.61 41.35 34.60
C ARG A 97 -7.12 41.54 34.83
N ASP A 98 -6.69 42.78 35.11
CA ASP A 98 -5.27 43.10 35.25
C ASP A 98 -4.66 42.42 36.48
N GLY A 99 -5.38 42.38 37.60
CA GLY A 99 -4.92 41.67 38.80
C GLY A 99 -4.73 40.17 38.56
N VAL A 100 -5.66 39.54 37.84
CA VAL A 100 -5.52 38.11 37.48
C VAL A 100 -4.36 37.87 36.51
N ILE A 101 -4.11 38.78 35.56
CA ILE A 101 -2.95 38.67 34.66
C ILE A 101 -1.64 38.73 35.46
N ASP A 102 -1.53 39.67 36.40
CA ASP A 102 -0.33 39.81 37.22
C ASP A 102 -0.11 38.61 38.14
N ASP A 103 -1.17 38.06 38.76
CA ASP A 103 -1.09 36.83 39.54
C ASP A 103 -0.71 35.63 38.69
N SER A 104 -1.26 35.53 37.47
CA SER A 104 -0.92 34.45 36.52
C SER A 104 0.54 34.51 36.09
N ARG A 105 1.08 35.73 35.85
CA ARG A 105 2.49 35.93 35.54
C ARG A 105 3.38 35.50 36.69
N LYS A 106 3.05 35.86 37.93
CA LYS A 106 3.82 35.42 39.11
C LYS A 106 3.86 33.91 39.23
N MET A 107 2.72 33.23 39.06
CA MET A 107 2.67 31.76 39.07
C MET A 107 3.51 31.16 37.95
N LEU A 108 3.49 31.75 36.75
CA LEU A 108 4.31 31.29 35.63
C LEU A 108 5.81 31.49 35.89
N HIS A 109 6.22 32.62 36.46
CA HIS A 109 7.61 32.86 36.84
C HIS A 109 8.12 31.82 37.84
N GLN A 110 7.32 31.47 38.86
CA GLN A 110 7.67 30.41 39.81
C GLN A 110 7.91 29.06 39.13
N VAL A 111 7.13 28.74 38.10
CA VAL A 111 7.33 27.52 37.31
C VAL A 111 8.62 27.58 36.50
N PHE A 112 8.97 28.73 35.92
CA PHE A 112 10.24 28.91 35.22
C PHE A 112 11.45 28.84 36.17
N ASP A 113 11.32 29.36 37.39
CA ASP A 113 12.36 29.26 38.43
C ASP A 113 12.67 27.79 38.79
N GLU A 114 11.70 26.89 38.64
CA GLU A 114 11.89 25.43 38.77
C GLU A 114 12.42 24.78 37.48
N LEU A 115 11.92 25.20 36.30
CA LEU A 115 12.24 24.57 35.01
C LEU A 115 13.63 24.94 34.47
N GLU A 116 14.02 26.22 34.48
CA GLU A 116 15.25 26.70 33.85
C GLU A 116 16.51 26.04 34.42
N PRO A 117 16.67 25.88 35.75
CA PRO A 117 17.84 25.21 36.30
C PRO A 117 17.93 23.72 35.94
N ASN A 118 16.79 23.10 35.64
CA ASN A 118 16.67 21.67 35.37
C ASN A 118 16.51 21.33 33.87
N GLU A 119 16.54 22.32 32.97
CA GLU A 119 16.25 22.15 31.54
C GLU A 119 17.08 21.02 30.90
N ALA A 120 18.40 21.03 31.13
CA ALA A 120 19.31 20.03 30.57
C ALA A 120 19.04 18.62 31.10
N VAL A 121 18.74 18.50 32.39
CA VAL A 121 18.44 17.21 33.04
C VAL A 121 17.11 16.66 32.52
N ILE A 122 16.09 17.50 32.47
CA ILE A 122 14.77 17.14 31.93
C ILE A 122 14.88 16.68 30.48
N GLY A 123 15.60 17.44 29.65
CA GLY A 123 15.84 17.09 28.25
C GLY A 123 16.54 15.74 28.11
N GLN A 124 17.57 15.48 28.92
CA GLN A 124 18.33 14.24 28.88
C GLN A 124 17.47 13.04 29.33
N GLU A 125 16.72 13.15 30.42
CA GLU A 125 15.84 12.08 30.90
C GLU A 125 14.76 11.70 29.88
N ILE A 126 14.15 12.70 29.24
CA ILE A 126 13.14 12.46 28.19
C ILE A 126 13.76 11.69 27.02
N MET A 127 14.97 12.08 26.59
CA MET A 127 15.69 11.40 25.52
C MET A 127 16.08 9.98 25.92
N ASP A 128 16.66 9.79 27.12
CA ASP A 128 17.15 8.49 27.57
C ASP A 128 16.03 7.47 27.72
N GLN A 129 14.90 7.85 28.34
CA GLN A 129 13.78 6.93 28.51
C GLN A 129 13.17 6.52 27.17
N THR A 130 13.05 7.45 26.23
CA THR A 130 12.50 7.15 24.90
C THR A 130 13.47 6.34 24.04
N ASP A 131 14.77 6.61 24.16
CA ASP A 131 15.83 5.89 23.46
C ASP A 131 16.01 4.48 24.00
N GLU A 132 16.00 4.30 25.32
CA GLU A 132 16.15 2.99 25.94
C GLU A 132 14.98 2.07 25.57
N GLU A 133 13.73 2.53 25.72
CA GLU A 133 12.55 1.70 25.44
C GLU A 133 12.40 1.31 23.96
N LEU A 134 12.93 2.12 23.03
CA LEU A 134 12.92 1.83 21.60
C LEU A 134 14.13 1.04 21.13
N THR A 135 15.22 1.01 21.91
CA THR A 135 16.46 0.33 21.56
C THR A 135 16.39 -1.16 21.85
N LEU A 136 16.65 -1.95 20.81
CA LEU A 136 16.63 -3.40 20.85
C LEU A 136 18.01 -4.03 21.06
N GLY A 137 19.09 -3.27 20.94
CA GLY A 137 20.47 -3.76 21.09
C GLY A 137 21.31 -3.54 19.83
N PRO A 138 22.51 -4.14 19.77
CA PRO A 138 23.50 -3.84 18.74
C PRO A 138 23.10 -4.38 17.36
N CYS A 139 23.34 -3.59 16.33
CA CYS A 139 23.14 -3.98 14.94
C CYS A 139 24.10 -5.11 14.58
N PRO A 140 23.63 -6.23 13.98
CA PRO A 140 24.50 -7.34 13.63
C PRO A 140 25.54 -6.96 12.56
N VAL A 141 25.25 -5.95 11.73
CA VAL A 141 26.12 -5.48 10.65
C VAL A 141 27.22 -4.56 11.17
N CYS A 142 26.87 -3.45 11.84
CA CYS A 142 27.80 -2.38 12.21
C CYS A 142 28.02 -2.17 13.72
N GLY A 143 27.24 -2.82 14.59
CA GLY A 143 27.33 -2.68 16.05
C GLY A 143 26.55 -1.51 16.66
N ASN A 144 26.13 -0.51 15.87
CA ASN A 144 25.29 0.60 16.36
C ASN A 144 23.90 0.13 16.81
N ASP A 145 23.19 0.92 17.61
CA ASP A 145 21.87 0.54 18.12
C ASP A 145 20.80 0.32 17.03
N LEU A 146 20.03 -0.75 17.19
CA LEU A 146 18.78 -0.99 16.47
C LEU A 146 17.61 -0.41 17.25
N ARG A 147 16.75 0.36 16.57
CA ARG A 147 15.56 0.97 17.18
C ARG A 147 14.27 0.65 16.45
N ILE A 148 13.17 0.51 17.18
CA ILE A 148 11.82 0.44 16.61
C ILE A 148 11.44 1.82 16.09
N ARG A 149 11.18 1.93 14.79
CA ARG A 149 10.73 3.14 14.10
C ARG A 149 9.32 2.95 13.57
N ARG A 150 8.52 4.02 13.61
CA ARG A 150 7.14 4.05 13.12
C ARG A 150 6.96 5.17 12.10
N LYS A 151 6.39 4.86 10.94
CA LYS A 151 6.09 5.83 9.87
C LYS A 151 4.67 5.56 9.33
N GLY A 152 3.73 6.44 9.66
CA GLY A 152 2.32 6.26 9.30
C GLY A 152 1.76 4.94 9.84
N GLY A 153 1.15 4.13 8.97
CA GLY A 153 0.65 2.79 9.31
C GLY A 153 1.72 1.67 9.31
N SER A 154 2.98 2.01 9.04
CA SER A 154 4.10 1.05 9.00
C SER A 154 5.02 1.19 10.21
N GLN A 155 5.65 0.08 10.59
CA GLN A 155 6.66 0.03 11.63
C GLN A 155 7.77 -0.93 11.21
N PHE A 156 8.99 -0.65 11.64
CA PHE A 156 10.18 -1.43 11.28
C PHE A 156 11.27 -1.22 12.34
N ILE A 157 12.26 -2.08 12.36
CA ILE A 157 13.48 -1.92 13.16
C ILE A 157 14.55 -1.38 12.24
N GLY A 158 15.20 -0.27 12.59
CA GLY A 158 16.25 0.34 11.78
C GLY A 158 17.50 0.65 12.60
N CYS A 159 18.66 0.51 11.96
CA CYS A 159 19.94 0.93 12.53
C CYS A 159 19.99 2.45 12.73
N ASN A 160 20.56 2.89 13.84
CA ASN A 160 20.78 4.32 14.10
C ASN A 160 21.99 4.89 13.33
N GLY A 161 22.88 4.03 12.83
CA GLY A 161 24.02 4.42 11.97
C GLY A 161 23.65 4.74 10.52
N TYR A 162 22.38 5.07 10.22
CA TYR A 162 21.98 5.51 8.88
C TYR A 162 22.52 6.93 8.61
N PRO A 163 23.05 7.25 7.41
CA PRO A 163 22.97 6.49 6.15
C PRO A 163 24.03 5.41 5.94
N ASP A 164 25.08 5.37 6.76
CA ASP A 164 26.23 4.46 6.58
C ASP A 164 25.85 2.98 6.76
N CYS A 165 24.84 2.69 7.57
CA CYS A 165 24.24 1.37 7.71
C CYS A 165 22.75 1.39 7.39
N THR A 166 22.35 0.67 6.33
CA THR A 166 20.94 0.58 5.88
C THR A 166 20.20 -0.65 6.40
N PHE A 167 20.80 -1.40 7.34
CA PHE A 167 20.19 -2.61 7.90
C PHE A 167 18.85 -2.28 8.58
N ASN A 168 17.82 -3.04 8.20
CA ASN A 168 16.48 -2.88 8.74
C ASN A 168 15.71 -4.20 8.72
N ILE A 169 14.77 -4.36 9.66
CA ILE A 169 13.86 -5.50 9.75
C ILE A 169 12.43 -4.98 9.65
N SER A 170 11.70 -5.41 8.64
CA SER A 170 10.29 -5.06 8.48
C SER A 170 9.44 -5.73 9.55
N LEU A 171 8.57 -4.98 10.21
CA LEU A 171 7.61 -5.50 11.17
C LEU A 171 6.19 -5.46 10.57
N PRO A 172 5.26 -6.31 11.04
CA PRO A 172 3.86 -6.22 10.65
C PRO A 172 3.32 -4.79 10.88
N GLY A 173 2.51 -4.28 9.96
CA GLY A 173 1.96 -2.92 10.05
C GLY A 173 1.13 -2.70 11.31
N THR A 174 0.90 -1.43 11.68
CA THR A 174 0.27 -1.06 12.96
C THR A 174 -1.17 -1.58 13.12
N MET A 175 -1.82 -2.00 12.03
CA MET A 175 -3.11 -2.72 12.07
C MET A 175 -3.05 -4.03 12.87
N TRP A 176 -1.86 -4.64 13.01
CA TRP A 176 -1.63 -5.86 13.79
C TRP A 176 -1.21 -5.57 15.24
N GLY A 177 -1.20 -4.29 15.65
CA GLY A 177 -0.74 -3.84 16.95
C GLY A 177 0.54 -3.00 16.87
N SER A 178 0.83 -2.28 17.94
CA SER A 178 2.07 -1.49 18.05
C SER A 178 3.22 -2.37 18.53
N ALA A 179 4.35 -2.32 17.84
CA ALA A 179 5.56 -3.02 18.24
C ALA A 179 6.17 -2.37 19.49
N VAL A 180 6.44 -3.20 20.48
CA VAL A 180 7.09 -2.83 21.74
C VAL A 180 8.23 -3.78 22.05
N ARG A 181 9.28 -3.24 22.65
CA ARG A 181 10.37 -4.02 23.26
C ARG A 181 9.85 -4.77 24.48
N THR A 182 10.29 -6.01 24.67
CA THR A 182 10.07 -6.76 25.92
C THR A 182 11.38 -6.89 26.69
N LYS A 183 11.30 -7.34 27.95
CA LYS A 183 12.47 -7.52 28.82
C LYS A 183 13.32 -8.73 28.45
N ASN A 184 12.79 -9.65 27.64
CA ASN A 184 13.49 -10.86 27.26
C ASN A 184 14.56 -10.52 26.22
N VAL A 185 15.76 -11.08 26.38
CA VAL A 185 16.89 -10.89 25.46
C VAL A 185 17.19 -12.22 24.78
N CYS A 186 17.42 -12.17 23.49
CA CYS A 186 17.85 -13.33 22.72
C CYS A 186 19.26 -13.75 23.13
N GLU A 187 19.43 -15.02 23.50
CA GLU A 187 20.73 -15.55 23.93
C GLU A 187 21.78 -15.52 22.81
N ILE A 188 21.35 -15.71 21.56
CA ILE A 188 22.21 -15.78 20.37
C ILE A 188 22.58 -14.37 19.88
N HIS A 189 21.57 -13.55 19.61
CA HIS A 189 21.77 -12.26 18.92
C HIS A 189 21.93 -11.07 19.87
N LYS A 190 21.73 -11.26 21.18
CA LYS A 190 21.76 -10.21 22.20
C LYS A 190 20.82 -9.03 21.90
N LEU A 191 19.73 -9.32 21.19
CA LEU A 191 18.65 -8.38 20.90
C LEU A 191 17.47 -8.61 21.84
N PHE A 192 16.87 -7.53 22.34
CA PHE A 192 15.59 -7.59 23.02
C PHE A 192 14.50 -8.15 22.10
N HIS A 193 13.60 -8.92 22.68
CA HIS A 193 12.44 -9.47 22.01
C HIS A 193 11.40 -8.37 21.73
N VAL A 194 10.56 -8.61 20.73
CA VAL A 194 9.51 -7.69 20.31
C VAL A 194 8.14 -8.36 20.44
N SER A 195 7.15 -7.58 20.84
CA SER A 195 5.74 -8.00 20.85
C SER A 195 4.86 -6.98 20.16
N LEU A 196 3.79 -7.45 19.51
CA LEU A 196 2.78 -6.60 18.91
C LEU A 196 1.56 -6.52 19.84
N ILE A 197 1.26 -5.32 20.32
CA ILE A 197 0.14 -5.08 21.22
C ILE A 197 -0.99 -4.38 20.47
N ALA A 198 -2.10 -5.10 20.27
CA ALA A 198 -3.34 -4.58 19.73
C ALA A 198 -4.41 -4.46 20.82
N LYS A 199 -5.29 -3.46 20.72
CA LYS A 199 -6.36 -3.25 21.70
C LYS A 199 -7.30 -4.46 21.75
N GLY A 200 -7.55 -4.98 22.95
CA GLY A 200 -8.54 -6.05 23.18
C GLY A 200 -8.10 -7.43 22.70
N SER A 201 -6.86 -7.58 22.24
CA SER A 201 -6.25 -8.85 21.84
C SER A 201 -5.10 -9.20 22.77
N ARG A 202 -4.81 -10.50 22.93
CA ARG A 202 -3.60 -10.92 23.63
C ARG A 202 -2.37 -10.40 22.87
N PRO A 203 -1.30 -9.95 23.56
CA PRO A 203 -0.05 -9.59 22.91
C PRO A 203 0.44 -10.72 22.00
N TRP A 204 0.81 -10.39 20.77
CA TRP A 204 1.46 -11.35 19.89
C TRP A 204 2.97 -11.25 20.11
N GLU A 205 3.49 -12.22 20.85
CA GLU A 205 4.92 -12.39 21.09
C GLU A 205 5.62 -12.81 19.79
N MET A 206 6.43 -11.91 19.21
CA MET A 206 7.23 -12.21 18.02
C MET A 206 8.59 -12.84 18.41
N GLY A 207 9.10 -12.53 19.60
CA GLY A 207 10.41 -12.99 20.06
C GLY A 207 11.54 -12.16 19.47
N CYS A 208 12.70 -12.79 19.24
CA CYS A 208 13.86 -12.10 18.66
C CYS A 208 13.58 -11.71 17.20
N PRO A 209 13.65 -10.41 16.84
CA PRO A 209 13.35 -9.97 15.49
C PRO A 209 14.34 -10.51 14.44
N LEU A 210 15.60 -10.73 14.82
CA LEU A 210 16.62 -11.28 13.91
C LEU A 210 16.43 -12.79 13.69
N CYS A 211 16.12 -13.57 14.74
CA CYS A 211 15.77 -14.98 14.56
C CYS A 211 14.59 -15.14 13.60
N GLN A 212 13.55 -14.32 13.80
CA GLN A 212 12.35 -14.35 12.96
C GLN A 212 12.65 -13.98 11.51
N LEU A 213 13.52 -12.99 11.29
CA LEU A 213 13.97 -12.64 9.93
C LEU A 213 14.71 -13.81 9.28
N ILE A 214 15.69 -14.41 9.97
CA ILE A 214 16.48 -15.53 9.46
C ILE A 214 15.56 -16.70 9.08
N GLU A 215 14.61 -17.04 9.95
CA GLU A 215 13.67 -18.13 9.70
C GLU A 215 12.76 -17.85 8.50
N GLN A 216 12.25 -16.62 8.36
CA GLN A 216 11.46 -16.22 7.19
C GLN A 216 12.25 -16.31 5.88
N GLN A 217 13.55 -16.00 5.91
CA GLN A 217 14.38 -16.03 4.71
C GLN A 217 14.70 -17.45 4.25
N LYS A 218 14.70 -18.46 5.14
CA LYS A 218 14.88 -19.86 4.76
C LYS A 218 13.85 -20.32 3.73
N GLU A 219 12.58 -19.94 3.89
CA GLU A 219 11.53 -20.27 2.92
C GLU A 219 11.77 -19.63 1.54
N HIS A 220 12.40 -18.46 1.49
CA HIS A 220 12.76 -17.78 0.25
C HIS A 220 14.00 -18.41 -0.39
N TYR A 221 15.01 -18.71 0.42
CA TYR A 221 16.23 -19.41 0.00
C TYR A 221 15.95 -20.81 -0.50
N ALA A 222 14.97 -21.52 0.05
CA ALA A 222 14.54 -22.83 -0.46
C ALA A 222 14.00 -22.79 -1.91
N LYS A 223 13.69 -21.60 -2.46
CA LYS A 223 13.28 -21.42 -3.86
C LYS A 223 14.45 -21.14 -4.80
N MET A 224 15.66 -21.03 -4.29
CA MET A 224 16.88 -20.76 -5.05
C MET A 224 17.68 -22.06 -5.22
N PRO A 225 17.80 -22.61 -6.43
CA PRO A 225 18.53 -23.86 -6.66
C PRO A 225 19.97 -23.87 -6.16
N SER A 226 20.65 -22.72 -6.22
CA SER A 226 22.05 -22.60 -5.81
C SER A 226 22.23 -22.33 -4.31
N MET A 227 21.16 -22.19 -3.54
CA MET A 227 21.18 -21.79 -2.14
C MET A 227 21.09 -23.00 -1.19
N THR A 228 22.22 -23.71 -1.04
CA THR A 228 22.35 -24.82 -0.08
C THR A 228 22.33 -24.34 1.37
N GLU A 229 22.07 -25.22 2.33
CA GLU A 229 22.15 -24.89 3.77
C GLU A 229 23.53 -24.33 4.15
N GLN A 230 24.61 -24.89 3.58
CA GLN A 230 25.97 -24.38 3.78
C GLN A 230 26.13 -22.96 3.23
N MET A 231 25.53 -22.65 2.08
CA MET A 231 25.54 -21.29 1.52
C MET A 231 24.75 -20.33 2.41
N GLN A 232 23.58 -20.75 2.91
CA GLN A 232 22.80 -19.94 3.86
C GLN A 232 23.62 -19.62 5.12
N GLN A 233 24.31 -20.61 5.69
CA GLN A 233 25.19 -20.38 6.84
C GLN A 233 26.34 -19.42 6.50
N THR A 234 26.97 -19.59 5.33
CA THR A 234 28.04 -18.69 4.86
C THR A 234 27.54 -17.24 4.76
N LEU A 235 26.31 -17.01 4.28
CA LEU A 235 25.72 -15.67 4.24
C LEU A 235 25.53 -15.09 5.65
N LEU A 236 25.02 -15.88 6.59
CA LEU A 236 24.84 -15.46 7.98
C LEU A 236 26.16 -15.09 8.66
N ASP A 237 27.20 -15.91 8.45
CA ASP A 237 28.56 -15.66 8.97
C ASP A 237 29.15 -14.37 8.38
N CYS A 238 28.79 -14.08 7.13
CA CYS A 238 29.16 -12.84 6.43
C CYS A 238 28.23 -11.65 6.74
N LYS A 239 27.31 -11.79 7.71
CA LYS A 239 26.34 -10.75 8.10
C LYS A 239 25.46 -10.29 6.92
N ILE A 240 25.01 -11.23 6.09
CA ILE A 240 24.03 -11.03 5.03
C ILE A 240 22.76 -11.77 5.46
N TYR A 241 21.71 -11.03 5.78
CA TYR A 241 20.54 -11.59 6.46
C TYR A 241 19.30 -11.70 5.58
N SER A 242 19.30 -11.11 4.39
CA SER A 242 18.13 -11.09 3.53
C SER A 242 18.45 -11.25 2.05
N LEU A 243 17.48 -11.82 1.32
CA LEU A 243 17.50 -11.93 -0.13
C LEU A 243 17.70 -10.57 -0.83
N TYR A 244 17.16 -9.51 -0.22
CA TYR A 244 17.28 -8.14 -0.73
C TYR A 244 18.70 -7.58 -0.65
N GLU A 245 19.45 -7.96 0.38
CA GLU A 245 20.88 -7.61 0.45
C GLU A 245 21.65 -8.34 -0.65
N VAL A 246 21.41 -9.65 -0.82
CA VAL A 246 22.03 -10.44 -1.90
C VAL A 246 21.74 -9.81 -3.26
N SER A 247 20.48 -9.46 -3.56
CA SER A 247 20.08 -8.93 -4.87
C SER A 247 20.66 -7.55 -5.21
N ARG A 248 21.18 -6.81 -4.22
CA ARG A 248 21.72 -5.45 -4.37
C ARG A 248 23.25 -5.40 -4.39
N MET A 249 23.91 -6.52 -4.14
CA MET A 249 25.36 -6.58 -4.17
C MET A 249 25.86 -6.79 -5.61
N GLU A 250 27.03 -6.22 -5.90
CA GLU A 250 27.76 -6.57 -7.12
C GLU A 250 28.35 -7.99 -7.00
N PRO A 251 28.41 -8.77 -8.09
CA PRO A 251 28.95 -10.14 -8.06
C PRO A 251 30.35 -10.23 -7.45
N GLU A 252 31.24 -9.29 -7.74
CA GLU A 252 32.59 -9.21 -7.17
C GLU A 252 32.57 -8.96 -5.66
N ALA A 253 31.68 -8.08 -5.19
CA ALA A 253 31.57 -7.75 -3.78
C ALA A 253 31.03 -8.94 -2.98
N LEU A 254 30.02 -9.63 -3.53
CA LEU A 254 29.46 -10.84 -2.91
C LEU A 254 30.50 -11.97 -2.88
N ALA A 255 31.20 -12.21 -4.00
CA ALA A 255 32.27 -13.19 -4.09
C ALA A 255 33.39 -12.91 -3.07
N LYS A 256 33.86 -11.67 -3.00
CA LYS A 256 34.91 -11.27 -2.04
C LYS A 256 34.46 -11.45 -0.59
N LYS A 257 33.22 -11.10 -0.28
CA LYS A 257 32.70 -11.13 1.09
C LYS A 257 32.46 -12.56 1.59
N THR A 258 31.99 -13.44 0.71
CA THR A 258 31.60 -14.82 1.06
C THR A 258 32.66 -15.88 0.72
N GLY A 259 33.70 -15.51 -0.02
CA GLY A 259 34.77 -16.44 -0.46
C GLY A 259 34.36 -17.35 -1.61
N ILE A 260 33.18 -17.14 -2.23
CA ILE A 260 32.71 -17.93 -3.38
C ILE A 260 33.28 -17.40 -4.69
N ASN A 261 33.19 -18.21 -5.75
CA ASN A 261 33.58 -17.75 -7.08
C ASN A 261 32.55 -16.77 -7.68
N LYS A 262 33.00 -15.86 -8.56
CA LYS A 262 32.16 -14.83 -9.20
C LYS A 262 30.96 -15.42 -9.95
N LYS A 263 31.10 -16.58 -10.61
CA LYS A 263 30.00 -17.20 -11.38
C LYS A 263 28.86 -17.65 -10.47
N LEU A 264 29.19 -18.20 -9.29
CA LEU A 264 28.19 -18.59 -8.29
C LEU A 264 27.56 -17.35 -7.66
N ALA A 265 28.34 -16.31 -7.37
CA ALA A 265 27.82 -15.04 -6.86
C ALA A 265 26.80 -14.42 -7.83
N ASP A 266 27.13 -14.35 -9.12
CA ASP A 266 26.26 -13.85 -10.18
C ASP A 266 24.94 -14.66 -10.25
N ARG A 267 25.05 -15.99 -10.21
CA ARG A 267 23.87 -16.87 -10.19
C ARG A 267 22.99 -16.66 -8.96
N LEU A 268 23.58 -16.53 -7.76
CA LEU A 268 22.83 -16.26 -6.54
C LEU A 268 22.10 -14.91 -6.60
N ILE A 269 22.73 -13.89 -7.17
CA ILE A 269 22.09 -12.57 -7.38
C ILE A 269 20.93 -12.68 -8.36
N GLN A 270 21.10 -13.42 -9.46
CA GLN A 270 20.03 -13.65 -10.42
C GLN A 270 18.85 -14.40 -9.77
N GLU A 271 19.10 -15.55 -9.14
CA GLU A 271 18.09 -16.34 -8.43
C GLU A 271 17.38 -15.50 -7.34
N ALA A 272 18.12 -14.62 -6.64
CA ALA A 272 17.54 -13.73 -5.65
C ALA A 272 16.57 -12.72 -6.26
N ASN A 273 16.92 -12.13 -7.40
CA ASN A 273 16.03 -11.22 -8.14
C ASN A 273 14.78 -11.94 -8.66
N GLU A 274 14.91 -13.18 -9.14
CA GLU A 274 13.80 -14.01 -9.58
C GLU A 274 12.82 -14.32 -8.42
N VAL A 275 13.35 -14.71 -7.25
CA VAL A 275 12.53 -14.97 -6.06
C VAL A 275 11.87 -13.68 -5.53
N LEU A 276 12.57 -12.55 -5.52
CA LEU A 276 11.96 -11.25 -5.15
C LEU A 276 10.84 -10.84 -6.11
N SER A 277 11.05 -11.04 -7.42
CA SER A 277 10.03 -10.83 -8.45
C SER A 277 8.80 -11.72 -8.21
N PHE A 278 9.02 -13.01 -7.91
CA PHE A 278 7.97 -13.95 -7.53
C PHE A 278 7.16 -13.47 -6.30
N ILE A 279 7.85 -13.10 -5.21
CA ILE A 279 7.21 -12.63 -3.96
C ILE A 279 6.38 -11.37 -4.23
N ARG A 280 6.91 -10.44 -5.02
CA ARG A 280 6.20 -9.22 -5.41
C ARG A 280 4.93 -9.53 -6.19
N LYS A 281 5.01 -10.31 -7.28
CA LYS A 281 3.84 -10.68 -8.10
C LYS A 281 2.77 -11.40 -7.28
N ARG A 282 3.19 -12.30 -6.38
CA ARG A 282 2.28 -13.00 -5.46
C ARG A 282 1.61 -12.05 -4.47
N SER A 283 2.33 -11.05 -3.97
CA SER A 283 1.78 -9.99 -3.11
C SER A 283 0.77 -9.12 -3.88
N GLU A 284 1.05 -8.80 -5.14
CA GLU A 284 0.14 -8.09 -6.04
C GLU A 284 -1.13 -8.91 -6.31
N CYS A 285 -1.01 -10.20 -6.60
CA CYS A 285 -2.16 -11.11 -6.73
C CYS A 285 -3.00 -11.16 -5.46
N LYS A 286 -2.37 -11.25 -4.28
CA LYS A 286 -3.09 -11.20 -3.00
C LYS A 286 -3.82 -9.86 -2.81
N LYS A 287 -3.21 -8.73 -3.17
CA LYS A 287 -3.88 -7.41 -3.09
C LYS A 287 -5.05 -7.32 -4.06
N PHE A 288 -4.86 -7.80 -5.28
CA PHE A 288 -5.89 -7.86 -6.32
C PHE A 288 -7.10 -8.70 -5.85
N MET A 289 -6.86 -9.94 -5.40
CA MET A 289 -7.91 -10.83 -4.88
C MET A 289 -8.69 -10.18 -3.72
N LYS A 290 -8.02 -9.45 -2.82
CA LYS A 290 -8.67 -8.76 -1.70
C LYS A 290 -9.65 -7.67 -2.13
N GLN A 291 -9.49 -7.08 -3.31
CA GLN A 291 -10.36 -6.01 -3.80
C GLN A 291 -11.75 -6.56 -4.17
N PHE A 292 -11.80 -7.79 -4.69
CA PHE A 292 -13.02 -8.39 -5.21
C PHE A 292 -13.60 -9.50 -4.33
N VAL A 293 -12.79 -10.03 -3.40
CA VAL A 293 -13.19 -11.14 -2.54
C VAL A 293 -13.29 -10.69 -1.09
N PRO A 294 -14.51 -10.42 -0.57
CA PRO A 294 -14.69 -10.08 0.83
C PRO A 294 -14.43 -11.30 1.74
N PRO A 295 -13.88 -11.08 2.95
CA PRO A 295 -13.69 -12.15 3.92
C PRO A 295 -15.05 -12.65 4.44
N LYS A 296 -15.20 -13.97 4.57
CA LYS A 296 -16.41 -14.62 5.11
C LYS A 296 -16.06 -15.49 6.32
N ARG A 297 -17.04 -15.77 7.19
CA ARG A 297 -16.84 -16.65 8.36
C ARG A 297 -16.34 -18.02 7.88
N GLY A 298 -15.19 -18.47 8.38
CA GLY A 298 -14.55 -19.74 7.96
C GLY A 298 -13.72 -19.67 6.67
N ARG A 299 -13.67 -18.52 5.99
CA ARG A 299 -12.91 -18.28 4.76
C ARG A 299 -12.13 -16.97 4.85
N SER A 300 -10.89 -17.06 5.31
CA SER A 300 -9.94 -15.95 5.31
C SER A 300 -9.31 -15.78 3.94
N HIS A 301 -8.79 -14.58 3.64
CA HIS A 301 -7.97 -14.32 2.45
C HIS A 301 -6.77 -15.25 2.35
N THR A 302 -6.17 -15.61 3.49
CA THR A 302 -5.05 -16.58 3.52
C THR A 302 -5.51 -17.95 3.04
N LYS A 303 -6.70 -18.41 3.45
CA LYS A 303 -7.25 -19.70 3.02
C LYS A 303 -7.50 -19.73 1.51
N VAL A 304 -8.02 -18.64 0.94
CA VAL A 304 -8.20 -18.51 -0.52
C VAL A 304 -6.85 -18.53 -1.24
N MET A 305 -5.86 -17.76 -0.78
CA MET A 305 -4.52 -17.74 -1.38
C MET A 305 -3.80 -19.10 -1.30
N ASN A 306 -4.04 -19.87 -0.23
CA ASN A 306 -3.52 -21.24 -0.15
C ASN A 306 -4.19 -22.12 -1.21
N GLY A 307 -5.52 -22.08 -1.32
CA GLY A 307 -6.24 -22.80 -2.37
C GLY A 307 -5.82 -22.41 -3.81
N PHE A 308 -5.46 -21.14 -4.04
CA PHE A 308 -4.86 -20.68 -5.30
C PHE A 308 -3.56 -21.44 -5.57
N SER A 309 -2.68 -21.49 -4.56
CA SER A 309 -1.37 -22.15 -4.69
C SER A 309 -1.50 -23.65 -4.93
N ASP A 310 -2.44 -24.30 -4.22
CA ASP A 310 -2.75 -25.72 -4.39
C ASP A 310 -3.32 -26.01 -5.79
N SER A 311 -3.92 -25.01 -6.43
CA SER A 311 -4.44 -25.07 -7.81
C SER A 311 -3.45 -24.56 -8.86
N GLY A 312 -2.20 -24.27 -8.48
CA GLY A 312 -1.16 -23.76 -9.37
C GLY A 312 -1.28 -22.27 -9.74
N ILE A 313 -2.21 -21.54 -9.10
CA ILE A 313 -2.46 -20.11 -9.32
C ILE A 313 -1.54 -19.31 -8.40
N ASN A 314 -0.55 -18.63 -8.97
CA ASN A 314 0.43 -17.85 -8.22
C ASN A 314 0.34 -16.35 -8.51
N PHE A 315 -0.06 -15.99 -9.73
CA PHE A 315 -0.09 -14.63 -10.24
C PHE A 315 -1.46 -14.26 -10.81
N ILE A 316 -1.64 -12.98 -11.17
CA ILE A 316 -2.90 -12.47 -11.72
C ILE A 316 -3.14 -13.07 -13.11
N GLU A 317 -2.08 -13.31 -13.86
CA GLU A 317 -2.08 -13.99 -15.15
C GLU A 317 -2.66 -15.40 -15.04
N ASP A 318 -2.30 -16.15 -13.99
CA ASP A 318 -2.85 -17.48 -13.76
C ASP A 318 -4.35 -17.43 -13.44
N VAL A 319 -4.80 -16.40 -12.72
CA VAL A 319 -6.23 -16.17 -12.44
C VAL A 319 -7.00 -15.88 -13.74
N ALA A 320 -6.41 -15.09 -14.65
CA ALA A 320 -7.03 -14.78 -15.94
C ALA A 320 -7.17 -16.03 -16.84
N LEU A 321 -6.19 -16.94 -16.78
CA LEU A 321 -6.18 -18.19 -17.54
C LEU A 321 -7.02 -19.31 -16.89
N ALA A 322 -7.18 -19.29 -15.57
CA ALA A 322 -7.89 -20.34 -14.83
C ALA A 322 -9.36 -20.49 -15.27
N SER A 323 -9.88 -21.72 -15.21
CA SER A 323 -11.32 -21.94 -15.38
C SER A 323 -12.08 -21.50 -14.12
N VAL A 324 -13.35 -21.11 -14.29
CA VAL A 324 -14.23 -20.74 -13.16
C VAL A 324 -14.34 -21.89 -12.16
N ASP A 325 -14.34 -23.14 -12.63
CA ASP A 325 -14.35 -24.31 -11.75
C ASP A 325 -13.06 -24.49 -10.95
N THR A 326 -11.91 -24.14 -11.51
CA THR A 326 -10.63 -24.16 -10.78
C THR A 326 -10.66 -23.10 -9.67
N LEU A 327 -11.16 -21.90 -9.97
CA LEU A 327 -11.30 -20.83 -8.98
C LEU A 327 -12.30 -21.19 -7.88
N LYS A 328 -13.41 -21.87 -8.20
CA LYS A 328 -14.38 -22.35 -7.20
C LYS A 328 -13.79 -23.33 -6.20
N LYS A 329 -12.88 -24.22 -6.63
CA LYS A 329 -12.19 -25.18 -5.74
C LYS A 329 -11.37 -24.49 -4.63
N THR A 330 -11.05 -23.21 -4.81
CA THR A 330 -10.32 -22.40 -3.81
C THR A 330 -11.23 -21.81 -2.72
N GLY A 331 -12.53 -22.14 -2.76
CA GLY A 331 -13.55 -21.70 -1.79
C GLY A 331 -14.29 -20.43 -2.21
N LEU A 332 -14.16 -20.00 -3.46
CA LEU A 332 -14.91 -18.87 -4.04
C LEU A 332 -16.32 -19.31 -4.46
N SER A 333 -17.29 -18.41 -4.36
CA SER A 333 -18.58 -18.60 -5.04
C SER A 333 -18.41 -18.49 -6.56
N ILE A 334 -19.43 -18.93 -7.31
CA ILE A 334 -19.44 -18.80 -8.79
C ILE A 334 -19.30 -17.31 -9.18
N GLU A 335 -20.12 -16.44 -8.60
CA GLU A 335 -20.08 -14.99 -8.85
C GLU A 335 -18.72 -14.36 -8.49
N GLU A 336 -18.12 -14.75 -7.36
CA GLU A 336 -16.80 -14.27 -6.94
C GLU A 336 -15.72 -14.72 -7.93
N ALA A 337 -15.78 -15.97 -8.40
CA ALA A 337 -14.83 -16.52 -9.36
C ALA A 337 -14.97 -15.87 -10.75
N GLU A 338 -16.19 -15.66 -11.24
CA GLU A 338 -16.47 -14.99 -12.51
C GLU A 338 -16.01 -13.53 -12.49
N THR A 339 -16.35 -12.80 -11.43
CA THR A 339 -15.92 -11.41 -11.25
C THR A 339 -14.41 -11.33 -11.21
N LEU A 340 -13.76 -12.14 -10.36
CA LEU A 340 -12.32 -12.11 -10.20
C LEU A 340 -11.59 -12.45 -11.50
N LYS A 341 -12.09 -13.43 -12.27
CA LYS A 341 -11.52 -13.80 -13.56
C LYS A 341 -11.66 -12.67 -14.58
N THR A 342 -12.84 -12.05 -14.67
CA THR A 342 -13.12 -10.96 -15.62
C THR A 342 -12.21 -9.77 -15.35
N GLU A 343 -12.08 -9.38 -14.08
CA GLU A 343 -11.19 -8.30 -13.66
C GLU A 343 -9.71 -8.64 -13.88
N ALA A 344 -9.33 -9.92 -13.72
CA ALA A 344 -7.96 -10.37 -13.98
C ALA A 344 -7.62 -10.27 -15.47
N ILE A 345 -8.53 -10.74 -16.35
CA ILE A 345 -8.37 -10.63 -17.81
C ILE A 345 -8.22 -9.16 -18.21
N ALA A 346 -9.09 -8.28 -17.72
CA ALA A 346 -9.03 -6.86 -18.03
C ALA A 346 -7.71 -6.19 -17.57
N LEU A 347 -7.22 -6.54 -16.38
CA LEU A 347 -5.97 -6.01 -15.85
C LEU A 347 -4.76 -6.54 -16.62
N VAL A 348 -4.74 -7.83 -16.97
CA VAL A 348 -3.66 -8.46 -17.74
C VAL A 348 -3.59 -7.85 -19.14
N ALA A 349 -4.72 -7.74 -19.84
CA ALA A 349 -4.79 -7.14 -21.16
C ALA A 349 -4.32 -5.67 -21.15
N LYS A 350 -4.72 -4.90 -20.12
CA LYS A 350 -4.25 -3.53 -19.91
C LYS A 350 -2.74 -3.45 -19.74
N ASN A 351 -2.15 -4.34 -18.93
CA ASN A 351 -0.70 -4.38 -18.72
C ASN A 351 0.04 -4.78 -20.00
N GLN A 352 -0.45 -5.78 -20.73
CA GLN A 352 0.10 -6.18 -22.03
C GLN A 352 0.13 -5.02 -23.02
N LEU A 353 -0.98 -4.30 -23.19
CA LEU A 353 -1.03 -3.14 -24.08
C LEU A 353 -0.05 -2.03 -23.65
N LYS A 354 0.12 -1.83 -22.34
CA LYS A 354 1.09 -0.87 -21.80
C LYS A 354 2.52 -1.30 -22.11
N ASP A 355 2.84 -2.58 -21.95
CA ASP A 355 4.16 -3.14 -22.24
C ASP A 355 4.47 -3.12 -23.75
N MET A 356 3.44 -3.20 -24.60
CA MET A 356 3.52 -2.98 -26.06
C MET A 356 3.67 -1.50 -26.45
N GLY A 357 3.72 -0.56 -25.49
CA GLY A 357 3.97 0.85 -25.75
C GLY A 357 2.72 1.71 -26.00
N VAL A 358 1.51 1.22 -25.70
CA VAL A 358 0.29 2.04 -25.75
C VAL A 358 0.25 3.00 -24.56
N SER A 359 0.02 4.28 -24.83
CA SER A 359 0.01 5.30 -23.78
C SER A 359 -1.16 5.11 -22.79
N THR A 360 -0.97 5.49 -21.53
CA THR A 360 -2.01 5.37 -20.47
C THR A 360 -3.28 6.14 -20.79
N VAL A 361 -3.18 7.28 -21.46
CA VAL A 361 -4.33 8.10 -21.90
C VAL A 361 -5.13 7.36 -22.96
N SER A 362 -4.45 6.73 -23.92
CA SER A 362 -5.08 5.97 -25.00
C SER A 362 -5.69 4.66 -24.52
N LEU A 363 -5.05 3.97 -23.58
CA LEU A 363 -5.61 2.77 -22.95
C LEU A 363 -7.00 3.05 -22.36
N LYS A 364 -7.14 4.14 -21.60
CA LYS A 364 -8.43 4.49 -20.99
C LYS A 364 -9.51 4.70 -22.04
N ARG A 365 -9.19 5.38 -23.14
CA ARG A 365 -10.10 5.62 -24.27
C ARG A 365 -10.49 4.34 -25.01
N TYR A 366 -9.54 3.43 -25.23
CA TYR A 366 -9.85 2.12 -25.82
C TYR A 366 -10.78 1.30 -24.91
N GLN A 367 -10.52 1.29 -23.60
CA GLN A 367 -11.36 0.58 -22.63
C GLN A 367 -12.78 1.16 -22.55
N GLU A 368 -12.94 2.49 -22.52
CA GLU A 368 -14.25 3.16 -22.58
C GLU A 368 -15.00 2.87 -23.88
N ALA A 369 -14.27 2.64 -24.97
CA ALA A 369 -14.82 2.26 -26.27
C ALA A 369 -15.06 0.75 -26.45
N GLY A 370 -14.74 -0.07 -25.44
CA GLY A 370 -14.97 -1.52 -25.45
C GLY A 370 -13.84 -2.36 -26.07
N PHE A 371 -12.69 -1.78 -26.40
CA PHE A 371 -11.52 -2.52 -26.87
C PHE A 371 -10.62 -2.84 -25.67
N LEU A 372 -10.69 -4.08 -25.18
CA LEU A 372 -10.06 -4.48 -23.93
C LEU A 372 -8.72 -5.18 -24.15
N THR A 373 -8.59 -5.92 -25.26
CA THR A 373 -7.44 -6.77 -25.55
C THR A 373 -6.63 -6.28 -26.77
N PRO A 374 -5.34 -6.67 -26.87
CA PRO A 374 -4.56 -6.49 -28.09
C PRO A 374 -5.27 -7.01 -29.35
N GLU A 375 -5.95 -8.15 -29.25
CA GLU A 375 -6.71 -8.75 -30.34
C GLU A 375 -7.90 -7.89 -30.76
N ASP A 376 -8.66 -7.32 -29.81
CA ASP A 376 -9.78 -6.41 -30.11
C ASP A 376 -9.31 -5.20 -30.93
N ILE A 377 -8.14 -4.66 -30.57
CA ILE A 377 -7.54 -3.50 -31.26
C ILE A 377 -7.02 -3.91 -32.65
N LEU A 378 -6.42 -5.10 -32.81
CA LEU A 378 -5.94 -5.54 -34.12
C LEU A 378 -7.06 -5.95 -35.09
N LEU A 379 -8.16 -6.50 -34.58
CA LEU A 379 -9.30 -6.91 -35.40
C LEU A 379 -10.11 -5.70 -35.91
N ALA A 380 -10.12 -4.61 -35.15
CA ALA A 380 -10.84 -3.41 -35.50
C ALA A 380 -10.08 -2.55 -36.52
N HIS A 381 -10.79 -2.05 -37.52
CA HIS A 381 -10.19 -1.17 -38.52
C HIS A 381 -9.70 0.15 -37.90
N PRO A 382 -8.51 0.70 -38.26
CA PRO A 382 -7.96 1.92 -37.66
C PRO A 382 -8.89 3.14 -37.70
N ALA A 383 -9.64 3.32 -38.80
CA ALA A 383 -10.64 4.39 -38.91
C ALA A 383 -11.78 4.23 -37.89
N TYR A 384 -12.22 2.99 -37.65
CA TYR A 384 -13.25 2.69 -36.66
C TYR A 384 -12.76 2.93 -35.24
N LEU A 385 -11.56 2.46 -34.92
CA LEU A 385 -10.90 2.70 -33.63
C LEU A 385 -10.74 4.20 -33.36
N SER A 386 -10.29 4.96 -34.35
CA SER A 386 -10.09 6.41 -34.23
C SER A 386 -11.40 7.12 -33.88
N LEU A 387 -12.48 6.78 -34.60
CA LEU A 387 -13.80 7.35 -34.35
C LEU A 387 -14.36 6.93 -32.98
N LYS A 388 -14.32 5.62 -32.67
CA LYS A 388 -14.99 5.06 -31.49
C LYS A 388 -14.27 5.39 -30.18
N ALA A 389 -12.94 5.34 -30.17
CA ALA A 389 -12.14 5.69 -29.02
C ALA A 389 -11.85 7.21 -28.92
N GLY A 390 -12.19 7.99 -29.96
CA GLY A 390 -11.88 9.42 -30.00
C GLY A 390 -10.38 9.69 -29.96
N ILE A 391 -9.55 8.84 -30.57
CA ILE A 391 -8.10 8.97 -30.65
C ILE A 391 -7.73 9.38 -32.08
N SER A 392 -6.75 10.26 -32.27
CA SER A 392 -6.29 10.64 -33.61
C SER A 392 -5.78 9.43 -34.40
N ILE A 393 -6.12 9.36 -35.69
CA ILE A 393 -5.77 8.23 -36.56
C ILE A 393 -4.26 7.94 -36.60
N ASP A 394 -3.41 8.97 -36.55
CA ASP A 394 -1.95 8.78 -36.53
C ASP A 394 -1.50 8.01 -35.28
N THR A 395 -2.10 8.34 -34.13
CA THR A 395 -1.81 7.70 -32.84
C THR A 395 -2.39 6.29 -32.80
N VAL A 396 -3.60 6.08 -33.32
CA VAL A 396 -4.19 4.74 -33.47
C VAL A 396 -3.30 3.88 -34.34
N THR A 397 -2.92 4.36 -35.53
CA THR A 397 -2.07 3.63 -36.48
C THR A 397 -0.74 3.25 -35.82
N LYS A 398 -0.13 4.15 -35.04
CA LYS A 398 1.07 3.84 -34.26
C LYS A 398 0.83 2.72 -33.25
N HIS A 399 -0.25 2.77 -32.47
CA HIS A 399 -0.56 1.71 -31.51
C HIS A 399 -0.83 0.37 -32.18
N VAL A 400 -1.64 0.34 -33.24
CA VAL A 400 -1.95 -0.91 -33.95
C VAL A 400 -0.69 -1.49 -34.57
N SER A 401 0.23 -0.65 -35.07
CA SER A 401 1.54 -1.11 -35.59
C SER A 401 2.41 -1.73 -34.49
N LEU A 402 2.53 -1.07 -33.32
CA LEU A 402 3.27 -1.61 -32.17
C LEU A 402 2.69 -2.93 -31.66
N ILE A 403 1.35 -3.03 -31.61
CA ILE A 403 0.65 -4.25 -31.19
C ILE A 403 0.84 -5.37 -32.24
N ALA A 404 0.77 -5.04 -33.53
CA ALA A 404 0.99 -6.00 -34.62
C ALA A 404 2.42 -6.56 -34.58
N GLU A 405 3.41 -5.69 -34.40
CA GLU A 405 4.82 -6.06 -34.25
C GLU A 405 5.01 -6.98 -33.03
N ALA A 406 4.48 -6.61 -31.86
CA ALA A 406 4.59 -7.40 -30.64
C ALA A 406 3.92 -8.79 -30.76
N LEU A 407 2.90 -8.94 -31.59
CA LEU A 407 2.18 -10.19 -31.83
C LEU A 407 2.61 -10.94 -33.10
N GLY A 408 3.62 -10.44 -33.82
CA GLY A 408 4.11 -11.06 -35.07
C GLY A 408 3.06 -11.10 -36.19
N ARG A 409 2.15 -10.13 -36.23
CA ARG A 409 1.09 -10.01 -37.24
C ARG A 409 1.45 -8.98 -38.31
N PRO A 410 0.86 -9.07 -39.53
CA PRO A 410 1.14 -8.09 -40.58
C PRO A 410 0.72 -6.69 -40.15
N GLU A 411 1.51 -5.69 -40.54
CA GLU A 411 1.22 -4.29 -40.25
C GLU A 411 -0.09 -3.89 -40.96
N PRO A 412 -1.04 -3.26 -40.25
CA PRO A 412 -2.29 -2.78 -40.84
C PRO A 412 -2.05 -1.67 -41.87
N GLU A 413 -3.03 -1.46 -42.75
CA GLU A 413 -3.00 -0.36 -43.71
C GLU A 413 -2.92 1.01 -43.02
N LYS A 414 -1.95 1.82 -43.43
CA LYS A 414 -1.71 3.15 -42.85
C LYS A 414 -2.62 4.18 -43.50
N ILE A 415 -3.45 4.82 -42.69
CA ILE A 415 -4.36 5.87 -43.13
C ILE A 415 -3.86 7.20 -42.59
N SER A 416 -3.52 8.14 -43.48
CA SER A 416 -3.14 9.49 -43.06
C SER A 416 -4.36 10.26 -42.55
N LYS A 417 -4.14 11.16 -41.58
CA LYS A 417 -5.19 12.08 -41.09
C LYS A 417 -5.92 12.84 -42.21
N LYS A 418 -5.18 13.36 -43.20
CA LYS A 418 -5.76 14.10 -44.33
C LYS A 418 -6.64 13.20 -45.20
N ALA A 419 -6.23 11.96 -45.45
CA ALA A 419 -7.02 11.01 -46.23
C ALA A 419 -8.32 10.65 -45.52
N LEU A 420 -8.27 10.39 -44.20
CA LEU A 420 -9.46 10.07 -43.41
C LEU A 420 -10.44 11.25 -43.32
N GLU A 421 -9.95 12.48 -43.14
CA GLU A 421 -10.80 13.68 -43.12
C GLU A 421 -11.45 13.95 -44.48
N THR A 422 -10.70 13.77 -45.57
CA THR A 422 -11.23 13.92 -46.94
C THR A 422 -12.30 12.86 -47.21
N GLY A 423 -11.99 11.60 -46.94
CA GLY A 423 -12.91 10.48 -47.11
C GLY A 423 -14.16 10.60 -46.23
N LYS A 424 -14.03 11.11 -45.01
CA LYS A 424 -15.18 11.46 -44.15
C LYS A 424 -16.11 12.43 -44.85
N ASN A 425 -15.59 13.55 -45.35
CA ASN A 425 -16.39 14.57 -46.03
C ASN A 425 -17.07 14.01 -47.30
N GLU A 426 -16.35 13.19 -48.06
CA GLU A 426 -16.88 12.52 -49.24
C GLU A 426 -18.04 11.57 -48.92
N LEU A 427 -17.90 10.77 -47.86
CA LEU A 427 -18.91 9.80 -47.43
C LEU A 427 -20.12 10.50 -46.81
N THR A 428 -19.93 11.50 -45.93
CA THR A 428 -21.05 12.27 -45.34
C THR A 428 -21.77 13.13 -46.36
N GLY A 429 -21.13 13.44 -47.50
CA GLY A 429 -21.76 14.10 -48.64
C GLY A 429 -22.74 13.20 -49.41
N LEU A 430 -22.74 11.89 -49.17
CA LEU A 430 -23.69 10.96 -49.77
C LEU A 430 -25.03 11.01 -49.03
N HIS A 431 -26.12 11.03 -49.80
CA HIS A 431 -27.46 11.01 -49.25
C HIS A 431 -27.72 9.74 -48.44
N GLY A 432 -28.07 9.89 -47.16
CA GLY A 432 -28.33 8.77 -46.23
C GLY A 432 -27.15 8.36 -45.33
N VAL A 433 -26.00 9.03 -45.42
CA VAL A 433 -24.84 8.77 -44.55
C VAL A 433 -24.80 9.76 -43.40
N GLY A 434 -25.45 9.40 -42.29
CA GLY A 434 -25.28 10.07 -40.99
C GLY A 434 -24.14 9.44 -40.17
N ASP A 435 -23.95 9.92 -38.93
CA ASP A 435 -22.87 9.46 -38.04
C ASP A 435 -22.91 7.95 -37.78
N SER A 436 -24.10 7.36 -37.62
CA SER A 436 -24.27 5.93 -37.39
C SER A 436 -23.92 5.09 -38.63
N THR A 437 -24.31 5.54 -39.82
CA THR A 437 -23.94 4.90 -41.09
C THR A 437 -22.44 4.99 -41.31
N LEU A 438 -21.83 6.15 -41.03
CA LEU A 438 -20.39 6.36 -41.12
C LEU A 438 -19.61 5.43 -40.17
N GLU A 439 -20.05 5.30 -38.91
CA GLU A 439 -19.45 4.37 -37.96
C GLU A 439 -19.47 2.92 -38.51
N ASN A 440 -20.60 2.50 -39.07
CA ASN A 440 -20.77 1.18 -39.64
C ASN A 440 -19.91 0.97 -40.90
N LEU A 441 -19.78 1.98 -41.76
CA LEU A 441 -18.86 1.92 -42.91
C LEU A 441 -17.40 1.77 -42.46
N TYR A 442 -16.98 2.52 -41.44
CA TYR A 442 -15.63 2.42 -40.88
C TYR A 442 -15.34 1.04 -40.28
N LYS A 443 -16.33 0.39 -39.63
CA LYS A 443 -16.20 -1.01 -39.17
C LYS A 443 -15.89 -1.98 -40.31
N ALA A 444 -16.46 -1.74 -41.49
CA ALA A 444 -16.22 -2.55 -42.68
C ALA A 444 -14.93 -2.18 -43.45
N GLY A 445 -14.12 -1.24 -42.93
CA GLY A 445 -12.91 -0.76 -43.60
C GLY A 445 -13.18 0.21 -44.75
N ILE A 446 -14.40 0.75 -44.86
CA ILE A 446 -14.77 1.73 -45.88
C ILE A 446 -14.61 3.12 -45.30
N TYR A 447 -13.58 3.86 -45.71
CA TYR A 447 -13.25 5.17 -45.13
C TYR A 447 -13.25 6.34 -46.14
N ASP A 448 -13.40 6.06 -47.43
CA ASP A 448 -13.55 7.04 -48.51
C ASP A 448 -14.46 6.47 -49.64
N LYS A 449 -14.73 7.24 -50.70
CA LYS A 449 -15.55 6.73 -51.81
C LYS A 449 -14.88 5.62 -52.62
N LYS A 450 -13.53 5.60 -52.69
CA LYS A 450 -12.79 4.60 -53.47
C LYS A 450 -12.89 3.22 -52.81
N THR A 451 -12.67 3.16 -51.51
CA THR A 451 -12.85 1.97 -50.69
C THR A 451 -14.31 1.51 -50.66
N LEU A 452 -15.28 2.45 -50.68
CA LEU A 452 -16.70 2.12 -50.84
C LEU A 452 -16.99 1.44 -52.19
N ALA A 453 -16.47 2.01 -53.29
CA ALA A 453 -16.67 1.46 -54.63
C ALA A 453 -15.97 0.10 -54.82
N ALA A 454 -14.79 -0.09 -54.23
CA ALA A 454 -14.01 -1.33 -54.31
C ALA A 454 -14.50 -2.43 -53.36
N ALA A 455 -15.31 -2.11 -52.36
CA ALA A 455 -15.76 -3.08 -51.36
C ALA A 455 -16.73 -4.12 -51.93
N ASP A 456 -16.55 -5.39 -51.56
CA ASP A 456 -17.56 -6.41 -51.80
C ASP A 456 -18.81 -6.12 -50.96
N ALA A 457 -19.94 -5.89 -51.61
CA ALA A 457 -21.18 -5.47 -50.94
C ALA A 457 -21.71 -6.50 -49.93
N ALA A 458 -21.45 -7.80 -50.12
CA ALA A 458 -21.88 -8.83 -49.17
C ALA A 458 -20.99 -8.86 -47.93
N LYS A 459 -19.66 -8.75 -48.11
CA LYS A 459 -18.68 -8.68 -47.02
C LYS A 459 -18.82 -7.38 -46.23
N ALA A 460 -19.00 -6.26 -46.91
CA ALA A 460 -19.22 -4.96 -46.29
C ALA A 460 -20.52 -4.95 -45.47
N ALA A 461 -21.61 -5.52 -45.98
CA ALA A 461 -22.87 -5.67 -45.23
C ALA A 461 -22.68 -6.50 -43.96
N MET A 462 -21.97 -7.63 -44.05
CA MET A 462 -21.68 -8.49 -42.90
C MET A 462 -20.87 -7.76 -41.81
N LEU A 463 -19.82 -7.02 -42.18
CA LEU A 463 -18.92 -6.35 -41.23
C LEU A 463 -19.51 -5.03 -40.67
N SER A 464 -20.28 -4.30 -41.48
CA SER A 464 -20.87 -3.02 -41.09
C SER A 464 -22.19 -3.17 -40.32
N GLY A 465 -22.90 -4.29 -40.49
CA GLY A 465 -24.27 -4.46 -40.02
C GLY A 465 -25.31 -3.72 -40.88
N LEU A 466 -24.91 -3.12 -42.00
CA LEU A 466 -25.83 -2.54 -42.99
C LEU A 466 -26.40 -3.62 -43.90
N SER A 467 -27.60 -3.40 -44.47
CA SER A 467 -28.14 -4.32 -45.47
C SER A 467 -27.33 -4.24 -46.77
N LYS A 468 -27.23 -5.37 -47.49
CA LYS A 468 -26.54 -5.44 -48.79
C LYS A 468 -27.08 -4.42 -49.79
N ASP A 469 -28.39 -4.21 -49.79
CA ASP A 469 -29.03 -3.22 -50.67
C ASP A 469 -28.68 -1.78 -50.27
N HIS A 470 -28.52 -1.50 -48.98
CA HIS A 470 -28.08 -0.19 -48.53
C HIS A 470 -26.64 0.09 -48.96
N VAL A 471 -25.72 -0.89 -48.80
CA VAL A 471 -24.34 -0.74 -49.29
C VAL A 471 -24.31 -0.50 -50.81
N LYS A 472 -25.09 -1.25 -51.59
CA LYS A 472 -25.20 -1.05 -53.04
C LYS A 472 -25.75 0.32 -53.44
N LYS A 473 -26.73 0.85 -52.70
CA LYS A 473 -27.25 2.21 -52.94
C LYS A 473 -26.17 3.27 -52.70
N LEU A 474 -25.37 3.10 -51.64
CA LEU A 474 -24.25 4.00 -51.35
C LEU A 474 -23.16 3.90 -52.43
N GLN A 475 -22.87 2.70 -52.94
CA GLN A 475 -21.95 2.49 -54.06
C GLN A 475 -22.44 3.19 -55.33
N ALA A 476 -23.71 3.02 -55.70
CA ALA A 476 -24.30 3.71 -56.85
C ALA A 476 -24.29 5.24 -56.71
N ALA A 477 -24.48 5.74 -55.48
CA ALA A 477 -24.41 7.18 -55.18
C ALA A 477 -22.97 7.72 -55.12
N SER A 478 -21.95 6.86 -55.00
CA SER A 478 -20.55 7.28 -54.90
C SER A 478 -20.03 7.91 -56.20
N GLY A 479 -20.59 7.50 -57.36
CA GLY A 479 -20.32 8.06 -58.67
C GLY A 479 -18.92 7.76 -59.22
N ILE A 480 -18.24 6.75 -58.66
CA ILE A 480 -16.90 6.27 -59.05
C ILE A 480 -17.01 4.99 -59.88
#